data_AF-A0A6P7FU57-F1
#
_entry.id   AF-A0A6P7FU57-F1
#
_cell.length_a   1.000
_cell.length_b   1.000
_cell.length_c   1.000
_cell.angle_alpha   90.00
_cell.angle_beta   90.00
_cell.angle_gamma   90.00
#
_symmetry.space_group_name_H-M   'P 1'
#
loop_
_entity.id
_entity.type
_entity.pdbx_description
1 polymer ?
#
loop_
_entity_poly.entity_id
_entity_poly.type
_entity_poly.pdbx_seq_one_letter_code
_entity_poly.pdbx_strand_id
1 'polypeptide(L)'
;MEKKDIAAVLPTPINVNGTTAHLRIVHRIIWVAQPPSGPRIDLTLPVSTVIIHHTNTKSCSTPADCILQTRKIQTFNMETRLNDIEYNFLIGGSGAVYEGRGWKVEGEHTLGVNDKSYGVAFIGTFSEQPPPRTMINALHKLLDIAIQKGYLTKDYKIMSASQNVL
;
A
#
# COMPACT_ATOMS: atom_id res chain seq x y z
N MET A 1 22.32 -16.85 24.65
CA MET A 1 23.17 -16.76 23.45
C MET A 1 22.53 -15.70 22.57
N GLU A 2 23.24 -14.57 22.48
CA GLU A 2 22.94 -13.22 21.96
C GLU A 2 21.52 -12.84 21.50
N LYS A 3 20.93 -11.89 22.25
CA LYS A 3 19.98 -10.90 21.75
C LYS A 3 20.74 -9.95 20.81
N LYS A 4 20.29 -9.79 19.57
CA LYS A 4 20.75 -8.71 18.68
C LYS A 4 19.63 -7.70 18.55
N ASP A 5 19.83 -6.57 19.20
CA ASP A 5 18.97 -5.39 19.14
C ASP A 5 18.92 -4.85 17.70
N ILE A 6 17.72 -4.83 17.11
CA ILE A 6 17.39 -4.09 15.88
C ILE A 6 16.73 -2.77 16.27
N ALA A 7 17.51 -1.91 16.93
CA ALA A 7 17.22 -0.49 17.05
C ALA A 7 18.11 0.26 16.06
N ALA A 8 17.50 1.19 15.32
CA ALA A 8 18.13 2.19 14.45
C ALA A 8 18.72 1.72 13.10
N VAL A 9 17.84 1.59 12.10
CA VAL A 9 18.18 2.06 10.75
C VAL A 9 17.03 2.97 10.28
N LEU A 10 17.03 4.21 10.77
CA LEU A 10 16.33 5.27 10.06
C LEU A 10 17.15 5.58 8.81
N PRO A 11 16.62 5.44 7.58
CA PRO A 11 17.37 5.80 6.40
C PRO A 11 17.63 7.31 6.41
N THR A 12 18.90 7.68 6.31
CA THR A 12 19.34 9.05 6.02
C THR A 12 18.78 9.49 4.66
N PRO A 13 18.54 10.80 4.44
CA PRO A 13 18.09 11.30 3.15
C PRO A 13 19.16 10.99 2.09
N ILE A 14 18.80 10.13 1.14
CA ILE A 14 19.68 9.75 0.04
C ILE A 14 19.89 10.99 -0.83
N ASN A 15 21.16 11.40 -1.00
CA ASN A 15 21.55 12.48 -1.90
C ASN A 15 21.43 11.99 -3.35
N VAL A 16 20.49 12.55 -4.14
CA VAL A 16 20.14 12.01 -5.46
C VAL A 16 20.63 12.91 -6.58
N ASN A 17 21.85 12.65 -7.05
CA ASN A 17 22.38 13.15 -8.33
C ASN A 17 22.38 12.05 -9.42
N GLY A 18 21.43 11.13 -9.36
CA GLY A 18 21.16 10.17 -10.44
C GLY A 18 19.65 10.06 -10.62
N THR A 19 19.14 10.39 -11.80
CA THR A 19 17.70 10.46 -12.13
C THR A 19 16.88 9.35 -11.48
N THR A 20 16.24 9.66 -10.34
CA THR A 20 15.37 8.74 -9.61
C THR A 20 14.17 8.46 -10.50
N ALA A 21 14.05 7.22 -11.00
CA ALA A 21 12.85 6.82 -11.73
C ALA A 21 11.60 7.14 -10.89
N HIS A 22 10.74 8.00 -11.44
CA HIS A 22 9.51 8.47 -10.82
C HIS A 22 8.63 7.28 -10.43
N LEU A 23 7.99 7.33 -9.25
CA LEU A 23 7.06 6.28 -8.84
C LEU A 23 5.88 6.23 -9.81
N ARG A 24 5.60 5.07 -10.39
CA ARG A 24 4.43 4.88 -11.24
C ARG A 24 3.21 4.58 -10.36
N ILE A 25 2.31 5.56 -10.25
CA ILE A 25 0.98 5.37 -9.64
C ILE A 25 -0.03 5.15 -10.78
N VAL A 26 -0.60 3.95 -10.81
CA VAL A 26 -1.66 3.54 -11.74
C VAL A 26 -2.98 3.92 -11.11
N HIS A 27 -3.56 5.02 -11.59
CA HIS A 27 -4.84 5.54 -11.13
C HIS A 27 -6.00 4.59 -11.46
N ARG A 28 -7.10 4.72 -10.71
CA ARG A 28 -8.32 3.90 -10.85
C ARG A 28 -8.79 3.74 -12.29
N ILE A 29 -8.79 4.82 -13.06
CA ILE A 29 -9.21 4.81 -14.46
C ILE A 29 -8.31 3.93 -15.35
N ILE A 30 -7.02 3.85 -15.06
CA ILE A 30 -6.03 3.13 -15.87
C ILE A 30 -6.14 1.62 -15.66
N TRP A 31 -6.42 1.17 -14.43
CA TRP A 31 -6.68 -0.24 -14.14
C TRP A 31 -8.16 -0.62 -14.29
N VAL A 32 -8.99 0.30 -14.79
CA VAL A 32 -10.42 0.10 -15.09
C VAL A 32 -11.21 -0.35 -13.86
N ALA A 33 -11.04 0.41 -12.77
CA ALA A 33 -11.74 0.19 -11.51
C ALA A 33 -13.25 0.25 -11.67
N GLN A 34 -13.95 -0.69 -11.02
CA GLN A 34 -15.37 -0.52 -10.77
C GLN A 34 -15.59 0.73 -9.89
N PRO A 35 -16.68 1.49 -10.10
CA PRO A 35 -17.08 2.52 -9.15
C PRO A 35 -17.46 1.84 -7.81
N PRO A 36 -17.21 2.47 -6.65
CA PRO A 36 -17.68 1.95 -5.38
C PRO A 36 -19.21 1.80 -5.36
N SER A 37 -19.69 0.74 -4.74
CA SER A 37 -21.11 0.40 -4.63
C SER A 37 -21.82 1.09 -3.46
N GLY A 38 -21.09 1.81 -2.61
CA GLY A 38 -21.63 2.49 -1.42
C GLY A 38 -20.94 3.81 -1.11
N PRO A 39 -21.36 4.49 -0.02
CA PRO A 39 -20.78 5.77 0.38
C PRO A 39 -19.29 5.62 0.73
N ARG A 40 -18.55 6.69 0.50
CA ARG A 40 -17.13 6.81 0.90
C ARG A 40 -17.04 7.71 2.11
N ILE A 41 -16.29 7.28 3.11
CA ILE A 41 -15.98 8.08 4.29
C ILE A 41 -14.64 8.76 4.06
N ASP A 42 -14.58 10.06 4.24
CA ASP A 42 -13.36 10.84 4.06
C ASP A 42 -12.44 10.69 5.27
N LEU A 43 -11.15 10.54 5.01
CA LEU A 43 -10.12 10.55 6.05
C LEU A 43 -9.92 11.96 6.62
N THR A 44 -9.69 12.04 7.93
CA THR A 44 -9.10 13.24 8.53
C THR A 44 -7.60 13.23 8.27
N LEU A 45 -7.12 14.20 7.48
CA LEU A 45 -5.74 14.29 7.04
C LEU A 45 -4.92 15.31 7.84
N PRO A 46 -3.60 15.13 7.99
CA PRO A 46 -2.84 13.94 7.59
C PRO A 46 -3.11 12.74 8.50
N VAL A 47 -3.07 11.52 7.96
CA VAL A 47 -3.07 10.31 8.80
C VAL A 47 -1.67 10.10 9.42
N SER A 48 -1.58 9.31 10.49
CA SER A 48 -0.33 9.08 11.22
C SER A 48 0.13 7.62 11.22
N THR A 49 -0.59 6.72 10.53
CA THR A 49 -0.30 5.29 10.54
C THR A 49 -0.40 4.70 9.13
N VAL A 50 0.47 3.75 8.82
CA VAL A 50 0.45 2.94 7.60
C VAL A 50 0.41 1.48 8.01
N ILE A 51 -0.59 0.74 7.53
CA ILE A 51 -0.72 -0.68 7.80
C ILE A 51 -0.35 -1.45 6.54
N ILE A 52 0.67 -2.28 6.65
CA ILE A 52 1.20 -3.11 5.59
C ILE A 52 0.47 -4.44 5.58
N HIS A 53 0.00 -4.80 4.39
CA HIS A 53 -0.69 -6.05 4.10
C HIS A 53 0.04 -6.81 2.99
N HIS A 54 -0.31 -8.07 2.85
CA HIS A 54 -0.18 -8.81 1.61
C HIS A 54 -1.56 -9.30 1.18
N THR A 55 -1.79 -9.45 -0.12
CA THR A 55 -3.14 -9.74 -0.62
C THR A 55 -3.53 -11.21 -0.46
N ASN A 56 -2.58 -12.10 -0.13
CA ASN A 56 -2.77 -13.55 -0.16
C ASN A 56 -3.27 -14.08 -1.52
N THR A 57 -2.87 -13.40 -2.59
CA THR A 57 -3.20 -13.77 -3.98
C THR A 57 -1.95 -14.21 -4.74
N LYS A 58 -2.14 -14.62 -6.00
CA LYS A 58 -1.03 -14.76 -6.94
C LYS A 58 -0.32 -13.41 -7.12
N SER A 59 1.01 -13.42 -7.02
CA SER A 59 1.85 -12.26 -7.34
C SER A 59 1.74 -11.88 -8.83
N CYS A 60 2.11 -10.64 -9.16
CA CYS A 60 2.09 -10.13 -10.52
C CYS A 60 3.39 -9.36 -10.81
N SER A 61 3.86 -9.38 -12.07
CA SER A 61 5.10 -8.69 -12.44
C SER A 61 4.96 -7.80 -13.68
N THR A 62 4.07 -8.13 -14.61
CA THR A 62 3.81 -7.27 -15.78
C THR A 62 2.69 -6.27 -15.50
N PRO A 63 2.63 -5.13 -16.21
CA PRO A 63 1.52 -4.18 -16.07
C PRO A 63 0.14 -4.83 -16.31
N ALA A 64 0.02 -5.67 -17.33
CA ALA A 64 -1.23 -6.36 -17.66
C ALA A 64 -1.66 -7.33 -16.56
N ASP A 65 -0.73 -8.15 -16.06
CA ASP A 65 -1.01 -9.10 -14.98
C ASP A 65 -1.41 -8.39 -13.70
N CYS A 66 -0.71 -7.32 -13.34
CA CYS A 66 -1.03 -6.58 -12.13
C CYS A 66 -2.35 -5.83 -12.21
N ILE A 67 -2.69 -5.23 -13.37
CA ILE A 67 -4.04 -4.67 -13.60
C ILE A 67 -5.09 -5.76 -13.41
N LEU A 68 -4.89 -6.95 -13.99
CA LEU A 68 -5.81 -8.07 -13.84
C LEU A 68 -5.94 -8.52 -12.38
N GLN A 69 -4.84 -8.63 -11.63
CA GLN A 69 -4.88 -9.00 -10.22
C GLN A 69 -5.59 -7.95 -9.37
N THR A 70 -5.29 -6.66 -9.55
CA THR A 70 -5.97 -5.57 -8.83
C THR A 70 -7.48 -5.60 -9.07
N ARG A 71 -7.93 -5.83 -10.31
CA ARG A 71 -9.35 -5.98 -10.65
C ARG A 71 -9.98 -7.18 -9.96
N LYS A 72 -9.31 -8.34 -9.95
CA LYS A 72 -9.79 -9.54 -9.25
C LYS A 72 -9.95 -9.31 -7.75
N ILE A 73 -9.00 -8.63 -7.12
CA ILE A 73 -9.08 -8.27 -5.70
C ILE A 73 -10.29 -7.37 -5.45
N GLN A 74 -10.47 -6.31 -6.25
CA GLN A 74 -11.64 -5.43 -6.13
C GLN A 74 -12.95 -6.21 -6.30
N THR A 75 -13.06 -7.05 -7.34
CA THR A 75 -14.27 -7.85 -7.59
C THR A 75 -14.58 -8.76 -6.41
N PHE A 76 -13.58 -9.48 -5.88
CA PHE A 76 -13.77 -10.34 -4.72
C PHE A 76 -14.21 -9.55 -3.47
N ASN A 77 -13.58 -8.40 -3.19
CA ASN A 77 -13.98 -7.55 -2.06
C ASN A 77 -15.44 -7.06 -2.20
N MET A 78 -15.85 -6.66 -3.40
CA MET A 78 -17.20 -6.15 -3.65
C MET A 78 -18.29 -7.24 -3.70
N GLU A 79 -17.97 -8.43 -4.22
CA GLU A 79 -18.90 -9.58 -4.24
C GLU A 79 -19.09 -10.20 -2.86
N THR A 80 -18.11 -10.04 -1.96
CA THR A 80 -18.22 -10.54 -0.60
C THR A 80 -19.07 -9.59 0.24
N ARG A 81 -18.56 -8.42 0.65
CA ARG A 81 -19.28 -7.46 1.51
C ARG A 81 -18.82 -6.00 1.45
N LEU A 82 -17.74 -5.67 0.76
CA LEU A 82 -17.16 -4.32 0.83
C LEU A 82 -17.71 -3.42 -0.27
N ASN A 83 -17.70 -2.10 -0.03
CA ASN A 83 -18.19 -1.15 -1.03
C ASN A 83 -17.18 -0.86 -2.16
N ASP A 84 -15.93 -1.27 -1.97
CA ASP A 84 -14.81 -1.11 -2.91
C ASP A 84 -13.66 -2.03 -2.47
N ILE A 85 -12.56 -2.05 -3.23
CA ILE A 85 -11.30 -2.66 -2.81
C ILE A 85 -10.88 -2.22 -1.40
N GLU A 86 -10.43 -3.13 -0.56
CA GLU A 86 -10.24 -2.85 0.88
C GLU A 86 -9.06 -1.91 1.20
N TYR A 87 -8.05 -1.86 0.31
CA TYR A 87 -6.81 -1.12 0.53
C TYR A 87 -6.84 0.29 -0.08
N ASN A 88 -6.10 1.22 0.52
CA ASN A 88 -5.85 2.53 -0.07
C ASN A 88 -4.94 2.40 -1.30
N PHE A 89 -3.90 1.58 -1.20
CA PHE A 89 -2.94 1.33 -2.28
C PHE A 89 -2.51 -0.13 -2.33
N LEU A 90 -2.18 -0.60 -3.53
CA LEU A 90 -1.57 -1.90 -3.74
C LEU A 90 -0.25 -1.73 -4.48
N ILE A 91 0.72 -2.62 -4.26
CA ILE A 91 2.03 -2.59 -4.92
C ILE A 91 2.21 -3.91 -5.67
N GLY A 92 2.43 -3.84 -6.99
CA GLY A 92 2.75 -5.00 -7.82
C GLY A 92 4.24 -5.33 -7.83
N GLY A 93 4.61 -6.53 -8.29
CA GLY A 93 6.00 -7.03 -8.27
C GLY A 93 7.01 -6.20 -9.06
N SER A 94 6.56 -5.45 -10.07
CA SER A 94 7.39 -4.47 -10.81
C SER A 94 7.64 -3.16 -10.05
N GLY A 95 7.02 -2.96 -8.87
CA GLY A 95 7.11 -1.71 -8.11
C GLY A 95 6.15 -0.61 -8.58
N ALA A 96 5.19 -0.92 -9.46
CA ALA A 96 4.07 -0.01 -9.74
C ALA A 96 3.07 -0.02 -8.58
N VAL A 97 2.58 1.16 -8.21
CA VAL A 97 1.53 1.33 -7.20
C VAL A 97 0.19 1.44 -7.90
N TYR A 98 -0.81 0.72 -7.43
CA TYR A 98 -2.18 0.75 -7.92
C TYR A 98 -3.04 1.48 -6.90
N GLU A 99 -3.69 2.55 -7.32
CA GLU A 99 -4.59 3.32 -6.48
C GLU A 99 -5.86 2.51 -6.19
N GLY A 100 -6.07 2.12 -4.94
CA GLY A 100 -7.32 1.55 -4.46
C GLY A 100 -8.28 2.67 -4.07
N ARG A 101 -8.54 2.81 -2.78
CA ARG A 101 -9.35 3.93 -2.25
C ARG A 101 -8.63 5.28 -2.28
N GLY A 102 -7.31 5.27 -2.44
CA GLY A 102 -6.50 6.48 -2.58
C GLY A 102 -6.26 7.20 -1.25
N TRP A 103 -5.87 8.47 -1.34
CA TRP A 103 -5.39 9.27 -0.21
C TRP A 103 -6.48 9.83 0.70
N LYS A 104 -7.69 10.03 0.19
CA LYS A 104 -8.71 10.85 0.87
C LYS A 104 -9.83 10.05 1.49
N VAL A 105 -9.89 8.74 1.23
CA VAL A 105 -11.01 7.88 1.60
C VAL A 105 -10.51 6.79 2.53
N GLU A 106 -11.30 6.49 3.56
CA GLU A 106 -11.03 5.41 4.51
C GLU A 106 -10.92 4.05 3.82
N GLY A 107 -9.93 3.28 4.24
CA GLY A 107 -9.78 1.86 3.94
C GLY A 107 -10.88 0.99 4.54
N GLU A 108 -10.93 -0.27 4.14
CA GLU A 108 -11.64 -1.34 4.86
C GLU A 108 -10.69 -2.51 5.15
N HIS A 109 -9.41 -2.21 5.43
CA HIS A 109 -8.33 -3.18 5.52
C HIS A 109 -8.02 -3.67 6.94
N THR A 110 -8.33 -2.89 7.99
CA THR A 110 -8.01 -3.27 9.37
C THR A 110 -9.01 -2.68 10.35
N LEU A 111 -9.77 -3.55 11.00
CA LEU A 111 -10.82 -3.16 11.94
C LEU A 111 -10.26 -2.29 13.07
N GLY A 112 -10.94 -1.15 13.33
CA GLY A 112 -10.63 -0.24 14.44
C GLY A 112 -9.54 0.81 14.17
N VAL A 113 -8.97 0.83 12.96
CA VAL A 113 -7.88 1.77 12.61
C VAL A 113 -7.97 2.35 11.19
N ASN A 114 -8.99 2.01 10.41
CA ASN A 114 -9.18 2.48 9.03
C ASN A 114 -9.33 4.02 8.91
N ASP A 115 -9.86 4.68 9.95
CA ASP A 115 -10.13 6.12 10.04
C ASP A 115 -8.88 7.00 10.22
N LYS A 116 -7.75 6.37 10.57
CA LYS A 116 -6.48 7.05 10.91
C LYS A 116 -5.26 6.40 10.27
N SER A 117 -5.47 5.54 9.26
CA SER A 117 -4.38 4.85 8.61
C SER A 117 -4.59 4.64 7.11
N TYR A 118 -3.48 4.46 6.40
CA TYR A 118 -3.50 3.91 5.05
C TYR A 118 -3.23 2.41 5.08
N GLY A 119 -4.07 1.64 4.41
CA GLY A 119 -3.78 0.24 4.06
C GLY A 119 -2.99 0.17 2.77
N VAL A 120 -1.77 -0.36 2.84
CA VAL A 120 -0.93 -0.62 1.66
C VAL A 120 -0.66 -2.11 1.54
N ALA A 121 -1.13 -2.74 0.47
CA ALA A 121 -0.98 -4.18 0.26
C ALA A 121 0.05 -4.52 -0.82
N PHE A 122 0.96 -5.43 -0.53
CA PHE A 122 1.78 -6.08 -1.54
C PHE A 122 0.98 -7.16 -2.26
N ILE A 123 0.83 -7.06 -3.59
CA ILE A 123 0.10 -8.05 -4.40
C ILE A 123 0.91 -9.36 -4.43
N GLY A 124 0.45 -10.36 -3.71
CA GLY A 124 1.13 -11.65 -3.54
C GLY A 124 0.90 -12.27 -2.16
N THR A 125 1.59 -13.39 -1.93
CA THR A 125 1.70 -14.05 -0.63
C THR A 125 3.14 -13.97 -0.15
N PHE A 126 3.32 -13.40 1.04
CA PHE A 126 4.62 -13.07 1.64
C PHE A 126 4.72 -13.49 3.12
N SER A 127 4.07 -14.60 3.48
CA SER A 127 4.10 -15.17 4.83
C SER A 127 5.42 -15.85 5.18
N GLU A 128 6.11 -16.39 4.17
CA GLU A 128 7.36 -17.14 4.33
C GLU A 128 8.58 -16.39 3.78
N GLN A 129 8.36 -15.59 2.74
CA GLN A 129 9.41 -14.81 2.07
C GLN A 129 8.99 -13.35 2.00
N PRO A 130 9.90 -12.41 2.28
CA PRO A 130 9.57 -11.00 2.21
C PRO A 130 9.27 -10.57 0.76
N PRO A 131 8.52 -9.46 0.57
CA PRO A 131 8.34 -8.87 -0.75
C PRO A 131 9.68 -8.50 -1.39
N PRO A 132 9.81 -8.64 -2.73
CA PRO A 132 10.96 -8.14 -3.47
C PRO A 132 11.32 -6.69 -3.13
N ARG A 133 12.62 -6.37 -3.11
CA ARG A 133 13.12 -5.01 -2.84
C ARG A 133 12.51 -3.94 -3.76
N THR A 134 12.12 -4.31 -4.98
CA THR A 134 11.41 -3.42 -5.92
C THR A 134 10.11 -2.89 -5.33
N MET A 135 9.36 -3.75 -4.63
CA MET A 135 8.08 -3.42 -4.01
C MET A 135 8.30 -2.56 -2.76
N ILE A 136 9.29 -2.92 -1.93
CA ILE A 136 9.66 -2.15 -0.73
C ILE A 136 10.13 -0.73 -1.10
N ASN A 137 10.93 -0.59 -2.15
CA ASN A 137 11.36 0.72 -2.64
C ASN A 137 10.18 1.55 -3.18
N ALA A 138 9.18 0.90 -3.80
CA ALA A 138 7.96 1.58 -4.23
C ALA A 138 7.13 2.06 -3.03
N LEU A 139 7.06 1.28 -1.95
CA LEU A 139 6.43 1.70 -0.70
C LEU A 139 7.11 2.95 -0.15
N HIS A 140 8.43 2.97 0.00
CA HIS A 140 9.14 4.16 0.53
C HIS A 140 8.86 5.42 -0.30
N LYS A 141 8.94 5.32 -1.64
CA LYS A 141 8.61 6.43 -2.54
C LYS A 141 7.16 6.89 -2.39
N LEU A 142 6.24 5.96 -2.18
CA LEU A 142 4.82 6.26 -1.97
C LEU A 142 4.62 7.07 -0.68
N LEU A 143 5.32 6.69 0.39
CA LEU A 143 5.27 7.36 1.69
C LEU A 143 5.93 8.74 1.64
N ASP A 144 7.05 8.88 0.93
CA ASP A 144 7.69 10.17 0.68
C ASP A 144 6.72 11.15 -0.01
N ILE A 145 6.02 10.67 -1.05
CA ILE A 145 4.99 11.46 -1.74
C ILE A 145 3.86 11.83 -0.79
N ALA A 146 3.43 10.91 0.07
CA ALA A 146 2.36 11.16 1.05
C ALA A 146 2.74 12.25 2.05
N ILE A 147 3.96 12.22 2.58
CA ILE A 147 4.50 13.26 3.48
C ILE A 147 4.59 14.60 2.76
N GLN A 148 5.17 14.63 1.56
CA GLN A 148 5.33 15.86 0.77
C GLN A 148 3.99 16.51 0.44
N LYS A 149 2.94 15.71 0.22
CA LYS A 149 1.60 16.20 -0.09
C LYS A 149 0.72 16.48 1.13
N GLY A 150 1.21 16.25 2.36
CA GLY A 150 0.44 16.44 3.58
C GLY A 150 -0.64 15.39 3.81
N TYR A 151 -0.49 14.20 3.21
CA TYR A 151 -1.38 13.06 3.41
C TYR A 151 -0.96 12.18 4.59
N LEU A 152 0.31 12.23 4.98
CA LEU A 152 0.93 11.43 6.03
C LEU A 152 1.78 12.34 6.94
N THR A 153 1.72 12.15 8.26
CA THR A 153 2.58 12.90 9.18
C THR A 153 4.05 12.50 9.04
N LYS A 154 4.98 13.37 9.46
CA LYS A 154 6.42 13.07 9.38
C LYS A 154 6.87 12.01 10.40
N ASP A 155 6.14 11.88 11.50
CA ASP A 155 6.36 10.96 12.63
C ASP A 155 5.44 9.72 12.55
N TYR A 156 4.98 9.38 11.35
CA TYR A 156 4.07 8.27 11.13
C TYR A 156 4.63 6.92 11.61
N LYS A 157 3.73 5.98 11.90
CA LYS A 157 4.06 4.60 12.29
C LYS A 157 3.75 3.63 11.16
N ILE A 158 4.66 2.68 10.92
CA ILE A 158 4.39 1.51 10.07
C ILE A 158 4.04 0.33 10.98
N MET A 159 2.96 -0.36 10.66
CA MET A 159 2.54 -1.58 11.34
C MET A 159 2.25 -2.66 10.30
N SER A 160 2.46 -3.94 10.63
CA SER A 160 2.00 -5.05 9.81
C SER A 160 0.66 -5.56 10.32
N ALA A 161 -0.26 -5.88 9.41
CA ALA A 161 -1.56 -6.47 9.76
C ALA A 161 -1.46 -7.95 10.20
N SER A 162 -0.34 -8.62 9.92
CA SER A 162 -0.02 -9.96 10.39
C SER A 162 1.29 -9.94 11.19
N GLN A 163 1.39 -10.74 12.26
CA GLN A 163 2.49 -10.73 13.25
C GLN A 163 3.90 -11.08 12.71
N ASN A 164 4.17 -11.08 11.39
CA ASN A 164 5.48 -11.36 10.81
C ASN A 164 5.68 -10.68 9.43
N VAL A 165 5.57 -9.35 9.36
CA VAL A 165 6.14 -8.62 8.21
C VAL A 165 6.82 -7.35 8.73
N LEU A 166 8.12 -7.28 8.44
CA LEU A 166 9.14 -6.32 8.88
C LEU A 166 9.75 -6.60 10.26
#